data_AF-A0A2H1JS54-F1
#
_entry.id   AF-A0A2H1JS54-F1
#
_cell.length_a   1.000
_cell.length_b   1.000
_cell.length_c   1.000
_cell.angle_alpha   90.00
_cell.angle_beta   90.00
_cell.angle_gamma   90.00
#
_symmetry.space_group_name_H-M   'P 1'
#
loop_
_entity.id
_entity.type
_entity.pdbx_description
1 polymer ?
#
loop_
_entity_poly.entity_id
_entity_poly.type
_entity_poly.pdbx_seq_one_letter_code
_entity_poly.pdbx_strand_id
1 'polypeptide(L)'
;MNTQTADLDTEVRRLRVRIIGLTSAQLAAPGEKSTTSRRDSIAAALAEFSAIGSNGRAVPDLGDQSLADQVVVLIETGRRRAEMLDSASREQLLGRLLDAAVDLRRRLA
;
A
#
# COMPACT_ATOMS: atom_id res chain seq x y z
N MET A 1 8.57 -20.01 9.18
CA MET A 1 7.52 -19.10 8.68
C MET A 1 8.16 -17.75 8.44
N ASN A 2 8.03 -17.18 7.24
CA ASN A 2 8.59 -15.86 6.93
C ASN A 2 7.72 -14.79 7.62
N THR A 3 8.23 -14.19 8.71
CA THR A 3 7.49 -13.21 9.52
C THR A 3 7.07 -12.00 8.72
N GLN A 4 7.90 -11.54 7.77
CA GLN A 4 7.61 -10.39 6.93
C GLN A 4 6.35 -10.59 6.07
N THR A 5 6.12 -11.80 5.56
CA THR A 5 4.92 -12.08 4.76
C THR A 5 3.65 -11.98 5.62
N ALA A 6 3.68 -12.51 6.84
CA ALA A 6 2.54 -12.45 7.76
C ALA A 6 2.28 -11.03 8.27
N ASP A 7 3.34 -10.26 8.52
CA ASP A 7 3.24 -8.86 8.90
C ASP A 7 2.64 -8.03 7.75
N LEU A 8 3.09 -8.26 6.51
CA LEU A 8 2.54 -7.61 5.33
C LEU A 8 1.06 -7.96 5.12
N ASP A 9 0.67 -9.22 5.28
CA ASP A 9 -0.74 -9.65 5.25
C ASP A 9 -1.61 -8.89 6.27
N THR A 10 -1.07 -8.75 7.48
CA THR A 10 -1.74 -8.01 8.57
C THR A 10 -1.92 -6.54 8.22
N GLU A 11 -0.88 -5.90 7.70
CA GLU A 11 -0.91 -4.48 7.32
C GLU A 11 -1.83 -4.22 6.12
N VAL A 12 -1.84 -5.10 5.11
CA VAL A 12 -2.78 -5.04 3.98
C VAL A 12 -4.22 -5.07 4.47
N ARG A 13 -4.55 -6.00 5.39
CA ARG A 13 -5.90 -6.10 5.96
C ARG A 13 -6.29 -4.83 6.73
N ARG A 14 -5.37 -4.28 7.53
CA ARG A 14 -5.60 -3.02 8.29
C ARG A 14 -5.85 -1.84 7.35
N LEU A 15 -5.03 -1.69 6.31
CA LEU A 15 -5.18 -0.65 5.31
C LEU A 15 -6.51 -0.75 4.58
N ARG A 16 -6.89 -1.96 4.13
CA ARG A 16 -8.15 -2.17 3.42
C ARG A 16 -9.34 -1.72 4.26
N VAL A 17 -9.43 -2.18 5.52
CA VAL A 17 -10.50 -1.78 6.45
C VAL A 17 -10.50 -0.27 6.66
N ARG A 18 -9.32 0.33 6.85
CA ARG A 18 -9.22 1.76 7.11
C ARG A 18 -9.66 2.59 5.91
N ILE A 19 -9.21 2.26 4.70
CA ILE A 19 -9.53 3.02 3.48
C ILE A 19 -11.03 2.89 3.14
N ILE A 20 -11.61 1.68 3.23
CA ILE A 20 -13.04 1.47 2.99
C ILE A 20 -13.90 2.28 3.98
N GLY A 21 -13.43 2.45 5.22
CA GLY A 21 -14.12 3.22 6.24
C GLY A 21 -14.07 4.74 6.06
N LEU A 22 -13.31 5.27 5.11
CA LEU A 22 -13.22 6.72 4.87
C LEU A 22 -14.31 7.19 3.91
N THR A 23 -14.99 8.26 4.29
CA THR A 23 -15.87 9.01 3.39
C THR A 23 -15.08 9.92 2.45
N SER A 24 -15.67 10.37 1.34
CA SER A 24 -15.02 11.29 0.40
C SER A 24 -14.54 12.60 1.05
N ALA A 25 -15.25 13.11 2.06
CA ALA A 25 -14.84 14.27 2.83
C ALA A 25 -13.59 13.98 3.69
N GLN A 26 -13.53 12.82 4.34
CA GLN A 26 -12.35 12.40 5.11
C GLN A 26 -11.15 12.06 4.22
N LEU A 27 -11.39 11.58 2.99
CA LEU A 27 -10.37 11.38 1.98
C LEU A 27 -9.78 12.71 1.49
N ALA A 28 -10.60 13.75 1.37
CA ALA A 28 -10.14 15.10 1.03
C ALA A 28 -9.42 15.80 2.20
N ALA A 29 -9.70 15.40 3.44
CA ALA A 29 -9.04 15.95 4.63
C ALA A 29 -7.61 15.39 4.83
N PRO A 30 -6.72 16.17 5.45
CA PRO A 30 -5.39 15.69 5.83
C PRO A 30 -5.47 14.58 6.90
N GLY A 31 -4.45 13.72 6.90
CA GLY A 31 -4.19 12.79 7.99
C GLY A 31 -3.75 13.52 9.27
N GLU A 32 -3.90 12.92 10.44
CA GLU A 32 -3.45 13.50 11.72
C GLU A 32 -1.95 13.84 11.71
N LYS A 33 -1.17 13.08 10.93
CA LYS A 33 0.29 13.22 10.82
C LYS A 33 0.77 13.67 9.45
N SER A 34 -0.12 14.20 8.62
CA SER A 34 0.20 14.61 7.25
C SER A 34 -0.45 15.94 6.93
N THR A 35 0.26 16.83 6.24
CA THR A 35 -0.33 18.06 5.70
C THR A 35 -1.07 17.82 4.38
N THR A 36 -0.88 16.65 3.77
CA THR A 36 -1.49 16.25 2.49
C THR A 36 -2.79 15.49 2.74
N SER A 37 -3.75 15.59 1.81
CA SER A 37 -5.00 14.84 1.91
C SER A 37 -4.74 13.33 2.02
N ARG A 38 -5.65 12.60 2.68
CA ARG A 38 -5.59 11.14 2.73
C ARG A 38 -5.63 10.53 1.33
N ARG A 39 -6.39 11.11 0.40
CA ARG A 39 -6.47 10.69 -1.01
C ARG A 39 -5.11 10.78 -1.69
N ASP A 40 -4.43 11.92 -1.58
CA ASP A 40 -3.10 12.10 -2.19
C ASP A 40 -2.06 11.20 -1.52
N SER A 41 -2.18 10.98 -0.21
CA SER A 41 -1.32 10.05 0.52
C SER A 41 -1.49 8.61 0.01
N ILE A 42 -2.73 8.19 -0.29
CA ILE A 42 -3.01 6.89 -0.92
C ILE A 42 -2.46 6.86 -2.34
N ALA A 43 -2.71 7.88 -3.16
CA ALA A 43 -2.21 7.94 -4.54
C ALA A 43 -0.68 7.85 -4.61
N ALA A 44 0.02 8.56 -3.72
CA ALA A 44 1.48 8.48 -3.60
C ALA A 44 1.94 7.06 -3.20
N ALA A 45 1.26 6.44 -2.24
CA ALA A 45 1.58 5.07 -1.84
C ALA A 45 1.29 4.04 -2.95
N LEU A 46 0.23 4.23 -3.75
CA LEU A 46 -0.04 3.38 -4.92
C LEU A 46 1.09 3.48 -5.94
N ALA A 47 1.58 4.68 -6.23
CA ALA A 47 2.73 4.87 -7.11
C ALA A 47 3.98 4.15 -6.54
N GLU A 48 4.21 4.25 -5.24
CA GLU A 48 5.31 3.58 -4.55
C GLU A 48 5.19 2.04 -4.60
N PHE A 49 4.02 1.47 -4.31
CA PHE A 49 3.79 0.02 -4.43
C PHE A 49 4.00 -0.45 -5.88
N SER A 50 3.58 0.34 -6.87
CA SER A 50 3.84 0.02 -8.27
C SER A 50 5.33 0.05 -8.59
N ALA A 51 6.08 1.04 -8.09
CA ALA A 51 7.53 1.11 -8.26
C ALA A 51 8.26 -0.09 -7.64
N ILE A 52 7.82 -0.55 -6.46
CA ILE A 52 8.42 -1.70 -5.76
C ILE A 52 8.04 -3.02 -6.45
N GLY A 53 6.74 -3.27 -6.64
CA GLY A 53 6.21 -4.58 -7.03
C GLY A 53 5.99 -4.76 -8.54
N SER A 54 5.69 -3.68 -9.26
CA SER A 54 5.08 -3.73 -10.60
C SER A 54 5.89 -2.98 -11.67
N ASN A 55 7.21 -2.83 -11.47
CA ASN A 55 8.12 -2.12 -12.39
C ASN A 55 7.70 -0.66 -12.69
N GLY A 56 7.05 0.00 -11.74
CA GLY A 56 6.65 1.41 -11.89
C GLY A 56 5.59 1.65 -12.95
N ARG A 57 4.78 0.63 -13.30
CA ARG A 57 3.62 0.83 -14.19
C ARG A 57 2.73 1.95 -13.64
N ALA A 58 2.29 2.84 -14.53
CA ALA A 58 1.39 3.93 -14.15
C ALA A 58 0.15 3.35 -13.46
N VAL A 59 -0.18 3.90 -12.30
CA VAL A 59 -1.44 3.63 -11.63
C VAL A 59 -2.48 4.55 -12.25
N PRO A 60 -3.62 4.02 -12.75
CA PRO A 60 -4.66 4.86 -13.33
C PRO A 60 -5.23 5.82 -12.28
N ASP A 61 -5.88 6.89 -12.73
CA ASP A 61 -6.72 7.69 -11.84
C ASP A 61 -7.91 6.86 -11.38
N LEU A 62 -8.15 6.83 -10.07
CA LEU A 62 -9.10 5.93 -9.43
C LEU A 62 -10.14 6.74 -8.65
N GLY A 63 -11.39 6.34 -8.78
CA GLY A 63 -12.44 6.81 -7.87
C GLY A 63 -12.22 6.30 -6.45
N ASP A 64 -12.73 7.04 -5.46
CA ASP A 64 -12.59 6.76 -4.03
C ASP A 64 -12.91 5.29 -3.66
N GLN A 65 -13.91 4.70 -4.33
CA GLN A 65 -14.37 3.32 -4.07
C GLN A 65 -13.34 2.25 -4.44
N SER A 66 -12.41 2.54 -5.36
CA SER A 66 -11.43 1.56 -5.87
C SER A 66 -10.08 1.64 -5.16
N LEU A 67 -9.85 2.67 -4.32
CA LEU A 67 -8.57 2.90 -3.66
C LEU A 67 -8.10 1.72 -2.81
N ALA A 68 -9.01 1.16 -1.99
CA ALA A 68 -8.68 0.04 -1.12
C ALA A 68 -8.29 -1.22 -1.89
N ASP A 69 -9.06 -1.56 -2.92
CA ASP A 69 -8.79 -2.74 -3.74
C ASP A 69 -7.50 -2.57 -4.56
N GLN A 70 -7.20 -1.35 -5.05
CA GLN A 70 -5.94 -1.11 -5.75
C GLN A 70 -4.72 -1.30 -4.84
N VAL A 71 -4.78 -0.86 -3.58
CA VAL A 71 -3.71 -1.10 -2.60
C VAL A 71 -3.44 -2.60 -2.47
N VAL A 72 -4.50 -3.41 -2.33
CA VAL A 72 -4.38 -4.88 -2.24
C VAL A 72 -3.74 -5.44 -3.51
N VAL A 73 -4.25 -5.06 -4.69
CA VAL A 73 -3.75 -5.57 -5.98
C VAL A 73 -2.27 -5.29 -6.19
N LEU A 74 -1.79 -4.09 -5.88
CA LEU A 74 -0.37 -3.75 -6.09
C LEU A 74 0.54 -4.49 -5.10
N ILE A 75 0.13 -4.62 -3.83
CA ILE A 75 0.92 -5.36 -2.84
C ILE A 75 0.93 -6.86 -3.18
N GLU A 76 -0.20 -7.45 -3.58
CA GLU A 76 -0.26 -8.85 -4.03
C GLU A 76 0.60 -9.10 -5.27
N THR A 77 0.61 -8.14 -6.22
CA THR A 77 1.48 -8.21 -7.40
C THR A 77 2.95 -8.25 -7.00
N GLY A 78 3.37 -7.36 -6.09
CA GLY A 78 4.72 -7.36 -5.54
C GLY A 78 5.08 -8.66 -4.80
N ARG A 79 4.13 -9.25 -4.05
CA ARG A 79 4.34 -10.54 -3.38
C ARG A 79 4.56 -11.68 -4.36
N ARG A 80 3.72 -11.81 -5.39
CA ARG A 80 3.90 -12.83 -6.44
C ARG A 80 5.23 -12.65 -7.16
N ARG A 81 5.68 -11.42 -7.35
CA ARG A 81 7.03 -11.15 -7.87
C ARG A 81 8.12 -11.65 -6.94
N ALA A 82 7.98 -11.44 -5.62
CA ALA A 82 8.95 -11.87 -4.62
C ALA A 82 9.18 -13.40 -4.63
N GLU A 83 8.14 -14.18 -4.97
CA GLU A 83 8.22 -15.64 -5.08
C GLU A 83 9.19 -16.11 -6.18
N MET A 84 9.40 -15.29 -7.21
CA MET A 84 10.33 -15.57 -8.32
C MET A 84 11.78 -15.16 -8.04
N LEU A 85 12.03 -14.48 -6.91
CA LEU A 85 13.36 -13.99 -6.53
C LEU A 85 14.10 -14.98 -5.63
N ASP A 86 15.43 -14.83 -5.58
CA ASP A 86 16.27 -15.45 -4.56
C ASP A 86 15.90 -14.92 -3.15
N SER A 87 16.32 -15.63 -2.11
CA SER A 87 15.91 -15.33 -0.73
C SER A 87 16.25 -13.91 -0.29
N ALA A 88 17.43 -13.39 -0.62
CA ALA A 88 17.85 -12.05 -0.19
C ALA A 88 17.03 -10.96 -0.91
N SER A 89 16.88 -11.09 -2.23
CA SER A 89 16.06 -10.15 -3.02
C SER A 89 14.57 -10.21 -2.64
N ARG A 90 14.06 -11.40 -2.28
CA ARG A 90 12.70 -11.60 -1.79
C ARG A 90 12.47 -10.88 -0.47
N GLU A 91 13.35 -11.08 0.51
CA GLU A 91 13.26 -10.42 1.83
C GLU A 91 13.34 -8.90 1.70
N GLN A 92 14.23 -8.40 0.84
CA GLN A 92 14.35 -6.97 0.56
C GLN A 92 13.07 -6.40 -0.06
N LEU A 93 12.48 -7.08 -1.05
CA LEU A 93 11.26 -6.63 -1.70
C LEU A 93 10.07 -6.64 -0.73
N LEU A 94 9.90 -7.72 0.04
CA LEU A 94 8.83 -7.83 1.03
C LEU A 94 8.98 -6.79 2.15
N GLY A 95 10.20 -6.54 2.62
CA GLY A 95 10.49 -5.49 3.59
C GLY A 95 10.08 -4.10 3.08
N ARG A 96 10.46 -3.74 1.85
CA ARG A 96 10.07 -2.46 1.24
C ARG A 96 8.55 -2.30 1.09
N LEU A 97 7.85 -3.38 0.72
CA LEU A 97 6.38 -3.36 0.66
C LEU A 97 5.75 -3.16 2.04
N LEU A 98 6.31 -3.81 3.07
CA LEU A 98 5.84 -3.69 4.45
C LEU A 98 6.07 -2.26 4.99
N ASP A 99 7.26 -1.70 4.79
CA ASP A 99 7.57 -0.34 5.23
C ASP A 99 6.63 0.68 4.59
N ALA A 100 6.43 0.61 3.28
CA ALA A 100 5.49 1.48 2.56
C ALA A 100 4.04 1.32 3.05
N ALA A 101 3.61 0.10 3.37
CA ALA A 101 2.28 -0.17 3.93
C ALA A 101 2.10 0.43 5.34
N VAL A 102 3.10 0.27 6.21
CA VAL A 102 3.11 0.85 7.56
C VAL A 102 3.09 2.37 7.50
N ASP A 103 3.88 2.97 6.60
CA ASP A 103 3.94 4.41 6.42
C ASP A 103 2.61 4.97 5.90
N LEU A 104 1.98 4.32 4.91
CA LEU A 104 0.64 4.69 4.49
C LEU A 104 -0.34 4.64 5.67
N ARG A 105 -0.33 3.57 6.47
CA ARG A 105 -1.23 3.45 7.62
C ARG A 105 -1.02 4.60 8.62
N ARG A 106 0.23 5.00 8.86
CA ARG A 106 0.56 6.13 9.75
C ARG A 106 0.09 7.47 9.19
N ARG A 107 0.14 7.68 7.87
CA ARG A 107 -0.38 8.89 7.22
C ARG A 107 -1.89 8.94 7.18
N LEU A 108 -2.56 7.78 7.20
CA LEU A 108 -4.02 7.69 7.24
C LEU A 108 -4.60 7.80 8.64
N ALA A 109 -3.78 7.59 9.70
CA ALA A 109 -4.09 7.91 11.10
C ALA A 109 -4.79 9.26 11.17
#